data_AF-A0A0G2GV84-F1
#
_entry.id   AF-A0A0G2GV84-F1
#
_cell.length_a   1.000
_cell.length_b   1.000
_cell.length_c   1.000
_cell.angle_alpha   90.00
_cell.angle_beta   90.00
_cell.angle_gamma   90.00
#
_symmetry.space_group_name_H-M   'P 1'
#
loop_
_entity.id
_entity.type
_entity.pdbx_description
1 polymer ?
#
loop_
_entity_poly.entity_id
_entity_poly.type
_entity_poly.pdbx_seq_one_letter_code
_entity_poly.pdbx_strand_id
1 'polypeptide(L)'
;MSRAIPIIVCGATQKMASMVKSNMLPEYDVVYAGHSLPSSLHEVPLILAGTPPPAASLHTQLGSNDFSSFPRAVVTGGGYSDDEFSDLFNACVAACGGKESDLPVPFFRIDNAITKRLAKEGRGDP
;
A
#
# COMPACT_ATOMS: atom_id res chain seq x y z
N MET A 1 -17.74 8.37 18.70
CA MET A 1 -17.13 7.25 17.95
C MET A 1 -15.86 7.77 17.31
N SER A 2 -14.72 7.10 17.48
CA SER A 2 -13.50 7.44 16.74
C SER A 2 -13.68 7.02 15.28
N ARG A 3 -13.30 7.89 14.33
CA ARG A 3 -13.29 7.56 12.89
C ARG A 3 -12.22 6.48 12.65
N ALA A 4 -12.51 5.52 11.78
CA ALA A 4 -11.55 4.50 11.35
C ALA A 4 -10.30 5.17 10.75
N ILE A 5 -9.12 4.60 11.00
CA ILE A 5 -7.83 5.19 10.60
C ILE A 5 -7.59 4.90 9.11
N PRO A 6 -7.47 5.92 8.24
CA PRO A 6 -7.28 5.70 6.81
C PRO A 6 -5.86 5.18 6.55
N ILE A 7 -5.74 4.06 5.83
CA ILE A 7 -4.46 3.45 5.44
C ILE A 7 -4.46 3.02 3.98
N ILE A 8 -3.27 2.99 3.39
CA ILE A 8 -3.02 2.39 2.09
C ILE A 8 -2.44 0.99 2.31
N VAL A 9 -2.94 -0.01 1.59
CA VAL A 9 -2.33 -1.33 1.51
C VAL A 9 -1.95 -1.65 0.08
N CYS A 10 -0.77 -2.23 -0.12
CA CYS A 10 -0.27 -2.69 -1.41
C CYS A 10 0.22 -4.13 -1.32
N GLY A 11 -0.15 -4.94 -2.32
CA GLY A 11 0.28 -6.32 -2.46
C GLY A 11 0.22 -6.78 -3.91
N ALA A 12 0.45 -8.09 -4.11
CA ALA A 12 0.57 -8.66 -5.45
C ALA A 12 -0.76 -9.17 -6.05
N THR A 13 -1.77 -9.48 -5.23
CA THR A 13 -3.00 -10.14 -5.73
C THR A 13 -4.27 -9.51 -5.17
N GLN A 14 -5.30 -9.44 -6.02
CA GLN A 14 -6.61 -8.88 -5.66
C GLN A 14 -7.28 -9.65 -4.53
N LYS A 15 -7.15 -10.99 -4.53
CA LYS A 15 -7.68 -11.87 -3.47
C LYS A 15 -7.13 -11.49 -2.09
N MET A 16 -5.81 -11.28 -1.99
CA MET A 16 -5.19 -10.91 -0.72
C MET A 16 -5.54 -9.49 -0.32
N ALA A 17 -5.58 -8.54 -1.25
CA ALA A 17 -6.00 -7.17 -0.98
C ALA A 17 -7.42 -7.10 -0.39
N SER A 18 -8.37 -7.87 -0.95
CA SER A 18 -9.73 -7.96 -0.42
C SER A 18 -9.77 -8.58 0.98
N MET A 19 -9.02 -9.67 1.21
CA MET A 19 -8.95 -10.32 2.52
C MET A 19 -8.37 -9.40 3.59
N VAL A 20 -7.26 -8.72 3.28
CA VAL A 20 -6.62 -7.76 4.18
C VAL A 20 -7.58 -6.62 4.49
N LYS A 21 -8.24 -6.02 3.49
CA LYS A 21 -9.25 -4.98 3.71
C LYS A 21 -10.34 -5.42 4.69
N SER A 22 -10.90 -6.61 4.53
CA SER A 22 -11.95 -7.11 5.43
C SER A 22 -11.46 -7.32 6.86
N ASN A 23 -10.22 -7.78 7.04
CA ASN A 23 -9.63 -8.05 8.36
C ASN A 23 -9.14 -6.79 9.09
N MET A 24 -9.08 -5.64 8.41
CA MET A 24 -8.64 -4.36 8.98
C MET A 24 -9.79 -3.57 9.64
N LEU A 25 -11.03 -4.03 9.44
CA LEU A 25 -12.23 -3.42 10.01
C LEU A 25 -12.47 -3.90 11.45
N PRO A 26 -13.09 -3.06 12.31
CA PRO A 26 -13.55 -1.69 12.03
C PRO A 26 -12.50 -0.58 12.27
N GLU A 27 -11.32 -0.90 12.81
CA GLU A 27 -10.37 0.10 13.30
C GLU A 27 -9.72 0.92 12.18
N TYR A 28 -9.53 0.33 11.00
CA TYR A 28 -8.91 0.98 9.85
C TYR A 28 -9.88 1.09 8.68
N ASP A 29 -9.75 2.20 7.95
CA ASP A 29 -10.33 2.34 6.62
C ASP A 29 -9.23 2.13 5.58
N VAL A 30 -9.33 1.06 4.80
CA VAL A 30 -8.44 0.86 3.66
C VAL A 30 -8.92 1.76 2.52
N VAL A 31 -8.36 2.96 2.44
CA VAL A 31 -8.75 3.97 1.43
C VAL A 31 -8.25 3.60 0.04
N TYR A 32 -7.13 2.90 -0.05
CA TYR A 32 -6.60 2.34 -1.30
C TYR A 32 -6.02 0.94 -1.06
N ALA A 33 -6.37 0.00 -1.93
CA ALA A 33 -5.90 -1.38 -1.86
C ALA A 33 -5.24 -1.82 -3.18
N GLY A 34 -3.95 -1.51 -3.31
CA GLY A 34 -3.09 -1.86 -4.44
C GLY A 34 -2.91 -3.37 -4.59
N HIS A 35 -3.23 -3.90 -5.77
CA HIS A 35 -2.96 -5.30 -6.15
C HIS A 35 -2.31 -5.44 -7.53
N SER A 36 -1.72 -4.34 -8.02
CA SER A 36 -1.00 -4.22 -9.28
C SER A 36 0.12 -3.22 -9.03
N LEU A 37 1.37 -3.67 -9.15
CA LEU A 37 2.52 -2.79 -8.94
C LEU A 37 2.54 -1.62 -9.93
N PRO A 38 2.34 -1.80 -11.26
CA PRO A 38 2.31 -0.68 -12.21
C PRO A 38 1.28 0.39 -11.85
N SER A 39 0.09 -0.02 -11.41
CA SER A 39 -0.96 0.92 -10.98
C SER A 39 -0.57 1.61 -9.67
N SER A 40 -0.05 0.85 -8.70
CA SER A 40 0.35 1.41 -7.40
C SER A 40 1.51 2.41 -7.54
N LEU A 41 2.45 2.16 -8.45
CA LEU A 41 3.56 3.06 -8.79
C LEU A 41 3.09 4.41 -9.33
N HIS A 42 1.90 4.48 -9.93
CA HIS A 42 1.33 5.72 -10.43
C HIS A 42 0.40 6.39 -9.42
N GLU A 43 -0.47 5.61 -8.79
CA GLU A 43 -1.58 6.12 -7.99
C GLU A 43 -1.15 6.47 -6.56
N VAL A 44 -0.33 5.64 -5.90
CA VAL A 44 0.07 5.85 -4.50
C VAL A 44 0.88 7.14 -4.34
N PRO A 45 1.88 7.46 -5.19
CA PRO A 45 2.60 8.73 -5.08
C PRO A 45 1.68 9.95 -5.20
N LEU A 46 0.68 9.92 -6.09
CA LEU A 46 -0.28 11.01 -6.27
C LEU A 46 -1.18 11.19 -5.03
N ILE A 47 -1.61 10.07 -4.43
CA ILE A 47 -2.39 10.10 -3.18
C ILE A 47 -1.54 10.73 -2.06
N LEU A 48 -0.28 10.32 -1.89
CA LEU A 48 0.60 10.84 -0.85
C LEU A 48 1.03 12.30 -1.10
N ALA A 49 1.13 12.74 -2.36
CA ALA A 49 1.34 14.13 -2.72
C ALA A 49 0.12 15.04 -2.48
N GLY A 50 -1.01 14.47 -2.03
CA GLY A 50 -2.25 15.21 -1.75
C GLY A 50 -3.09 15.51 -2.98
N THR A 51 -2.80 14.89 -4.12
CA THR A 51 -3.53 15.03 -5.38
C THR A 51 -4.04 13.67 -5.86
N PRO A 52 -4.92 12.99 -5.10
CA PRO A 52 -5.40 11.66 -5.46
C PRO A 52 -6.14 11.71 -6.82
N PRO A 53 -5.96 10.70 -7.69
CA PRO A 53 -6.78 10.55 -8.88
C PRO A 53 -8.27 10.48 -8.52
N PRO A 54 -9.18 10.83 -9.46
CA PRO A 54 -10.61 10.62 -9.27
C PRO A 54 -10.90 9.17 -8.85
N ALA A 55 -11.78 8.97 -7.86
CA ALA A 55 -12.07 7.65 -7.33
C ALA A 55 -12.46 6.65 -8.43
N ALA A 56 -13.23 7.07 -9.44
CA ALA A 56 -13.66 6.23 -10.56
C ALA A 56 -12.53 5.81 -11.53
N SER A 57 -11.37 6.48 -11.51
CA SER A 57 -10.23 6.16 -12.38
C SER A 57 -9.20 5.23 -11.72
N LEU A 58 -9.31 4.98 -10.41
CA LEU A 58 -8.39 4.11 -9.71
C LEU A 58 -8.50 2.67 -10.21
N HIS A 59 -7.37 2.01 -10.39
CA HIS A 59 -7.33 0.66 -10.95
C HIS A 59 -8.10 -0.36 -10.12
N THR A 60 -7.98 -0.29 -8.79
CA THR A 60 -8.34 -1.42 -7.93
C THR A 60 -9.81 -1.42 -7.56
N GLN A 61 -10.44 -0.25 -7.44
CA GLN A 61 -11.81 -0.06 -6.93
C GLN A 61 -12.11 -0.87 -5.65
N LEU A 62 -11.07 -1.28 -4.93
CA LEU A 62 -11.17 -2.19 -3.80
C LEU A 62 -11.24 -1.44 -2.48
N GLY A 63 -10.59 -0.27 -2.36
CA GLY A 63 -10.60 0.54 -1.15
C GLY A 63 -11.97 1.20 -0.90
N SER A 64 -12.06 2.06 0.11
CA SER A 64 -13.19 3.01 0.21
C SER A 64 -13.08 4.10 -0.86
N ASN A 65 -11.85 4.40 -1.32
CA ASN A 65 -11.51 5.52 -2.20
C ASN A 65 -11.97 6.88 -1.65
N ASP A 66 -12.22 6.97 -0.33
CA ASP A 66 -12.52 8.21 0.36
C ASP A 66 -11.23 8.87 0.85
N PHE A 67 -10.73 9.83 0.05
CA PHE A 67 -9.56 10.63 0.40
C PHE A 67 -9.93 11.93 1.12
N SER A 68 -11.14 12.08 1.66
CA SER A 68 -11.51 13.23 2.52
C SER A 68 -10.67 13.31 3.79
N SER A 69 -10.06 12.19 4.19
CA SER A 69 -9.03 12.14 5.22
C SER A 69 -7.74 11.59 4.63
N PHE A 70 -6.64 12.28 4.92
CA PHE A 70 -5.32 11.88 4.44
C PHE A 70 -4.90 10.53 5.07
N PRO A 71 -4.34 9.59 4.28
CA PRO A 71 -3.84 8.32 4.80
C PRO A 71 -2.82 8.52 5.94
N ARG A 72 -2.72 7.54 6.84
CA ARG A 72 -1.79 7.59 7.98
C ARG A 72 -0.60 6.65 7.87
N ALA A 73 -0.65 5.71 6.93
CA ALA A 73 0.42 4.75 6.66
C ALA A 73 0.26 4.14 5.27
N VAL A 74 1.37 3.65 4.72
CA VAL A 74 1.40 2.69 3.62
C VAL A 74 1.87 1.35 4.19
N VAL A 75 1.12 0.28 3.92
CA VAL A 75 1.46 -1.08 4.38
C VAL A 75 1.63 -1.98 3.16
N THR A 76 2.81 -2.60 3.04
CA THR A 76 3.12 -3.51 1.93
C THR A 76 3.31 -4.93 2.43
N GLY A 77 2.60 -5.89 1.82
CA GLY A 77 2.79 -7.31 2.09
C GLY A 77 4.07 -7.89 1.46
N GLY A 78 4.31 -9.19 1.65
CA GLY A 78 5.48 -9.89 1.09
C GLY A 78 5.40 -10.21 -0.41
N GLY A 79 4.39 -9.69 -1.11
CA GLY A 79 4.19 -9.91 -2.54
C GLY A 79 5.08 -9.05 -3.44
N TYR A 80 5.76 -8.05 -2.88
CA TYR A 80 6.75 -7.25 -3.60
C TYR A 80 8.16 -7.69 -3.22
N SER A 81 9.01 -7.86 -4.23
CA SER A 81 10.45 -7.99 -4.06
C SER A 81 11.07 -6.70 -3.47
N ASP A 82 12.35 -6.77 -3.14
CA ASP A 82 13.07 -5.63 -2.58
C ASP A 82 13.19 -4.47 -3.57
N ASP A 83 13.37 -4.79 -4.85
CA ASP A 83 13.46 -3.80 -5.92
C ASP A 83 12.09 -3.17 -6.19
N GLU A 84 11.03 -3.98 -6.30
CA GLU A 84 9.66 -3.48 -6.54
C GLU A 84 9.16 -2.58 -5.42
N PHE A 85 9.47 -2.92 -4.16
CA PHE A 85 9.20 -2.02 -3.04
C PHE A 85 10.00 -0.72 -3.15
N SER A 86 11.29 -0.82 -3.49
CA SER A 86 12.17 0.34 -3.62
C SER A 86 11.67 1.28 -4.72
N ASP A 87 11.20 0.75 -5.85
CA ASP A 87 10.59 1.53 -6.92
C ASP A 87 9.35 2.29 -6.43
N LEU A 88 8.44 1.60 -5.71
CA LEU A 88 7.24 2.24 -5.16
C LEU A 88 7.59 3.32 -4.14
N PHE A 89 8.51 3.02 -3.23
CA PHE A 89 8.96 3.95 -2.20
C PHE A 89 9.62 5.19 -2.82
N ASN A 90 10.55 4.99 -3.76
CA ASN A 90 11.25 6.08 -4.45
C ASN A 90 10.29 6.94 -5.30
N ALA A 91 9.30 6.35 -5.95
CA ALA A 91 8.26 7.10 -6.64
C ALA A 91 7.47 8.00 -5.68
N CYS A 92 7.15 7.51 -4.49
CA CYS A 92 6.49 8.30 -3.44
C CYS A 92 7.40 9.43 -2.94
N VAL A 93 8.68 9.15 -2.69
CA VAL A 93 9.68 10.15 -2.29
C VAL A 93 9.78 11.26 -3.33
N ALA A 94 9.90 10.91 -4.61
CA ALA A 94 9.97 11.88 -5.70
C ALA A 94 8.73 12.77 -5.77
N ALA A 95 7.54 12.21 -5.55
CA ALA A 95 6.28 12.97 -5.55
C ALA A 95 6.10 13.86 -4.31
N CYS A 96 6.72 13.54 -3.18
CA CYS A 96 6.51 14.23 -1.90
C CYS A 96 7.60 15.27 -1.56
N GLY A 97 8.55 15.57 -2.45
CA GLY A 97 9.60 16.57 -2.21
C GLY A 97 11.03 16.10 -2.51
N GLY A 98 11.21 14.82 -2.84
CA GLY A 98 12.48 14.24 -3.28
C GLY A 98 13.38 13.74 -2.16
N LYS A 99 12.97 13.82 -0.90
CA LYS A 99 13.68 13.23 0.24
C LYS A 99 12.77 12.33 1.05
N GLU A 100 13.33 11.28 1.65
CA GLU A 100 12.57 10.36 2.52
C GLU A 100 11.93 11.07 3.71
N SER A 101 12.58 12.11 4.24
CA SER A 101 12.05 12.95 5.33
C SER A 101 10.79 13.73 4.95
N ASP A 102 10.52 13.89 3.66
CA ASP A 102 9.38 14.65 3.14
C ASP A 102 8.16 13.74 2.94
N LEU A 103 8.31 12.42 3.09
CA LEU A 103 7.16 11.50 3.09
C LEU A 103 6.24 11.82 4.28
N PRO A 104 4.94 12.03 4.04
CA PRO A 104 4.02 12.47 5.09
C PRO A 104 3.58 11.33 6.02
N VAL A 105 3.88 10.08 5.66
CA VAL A 105 3.46 8.87 6.39
C VAL A 105 4.56 7.81 6.42
N PRO A 106 4.60 6.97 7.48
CA PRO A 106 5.48 5.82 7.52
C PRO A 106 5.07 4.74 6.51
N PHE A 107 6.07 3.98 6.05
CA PHE A 107 5.91 2.76 5.27
C PHE A 107 6.19 1.55 6.17
N PHE A 108 5.23 0.65 6.29
CA PHE A 108 5.39 -0.64 6.95
C PHE A 108 5.52 -1.73 5.92
N ARG A 109 6.62 -2.46 5.99
CA ARG A 109 6.94 -3.53 5.06
C ARG A 109 7.28 -4.80 5.82
N ILE A 110 6.79 -5.94 5.32
CA ILE A 110 7.22 -7.25 5.81
C ILE A 110 8.70 -7.47 5.49
N ASP A 111 9.47 -7.95 6.46
CA ASP A 111 10.84 -8.41 6.20
C ASP A 111 10.84 -9.66 5.30
N ASN A 112 11.21 -9.46 4.05
CA ASN A 112 11.30 -10.52 3.06
C ASN A 112 12.40 -11.54 3.35
N ALA A 113 13.35 -11.29 4.27
CA ALA A 113 14.34 -12.29 4.67
C ALA A 113 13.65 -13.51 5.30
N ILE A 114 12.61 -13.30 6.11
CA ILE A 114 11.82 -14.37 6.71
C ILE A 114 11.04 -15.12 5.62
N THR A 115 10.39 -14.39 4.71
CA THR A 115 9.63 -14.97 3.59
C THR A 115 10.53 -15.85 2.71
N LYS A 116 11.70 -15.33 2.29
CA LYS A 116 12.69 -16.04 1.48
C LYS A 116 13.22 -17.29 2.19
N ARG A 117 13.48 -17.20 3.50
CA ARG A 117 13.90 -18.35 4.32
C ARG A 117 12.83 -19.43 4.36
N LEU A 118 11.59 -19.08 4.67
CA LEU A 118 10.48 -20.04 4.74
C LEU A 118 10.19 -20.70 3.39
N ALA A 119 10.28 -19.94 2.28
CA ALA A 119 10.17 -20.49 0.94
C ALA A 119 11.27 -21.53 0.65
N LYS A 120 12.53 -21.21 1.00
CA LYS A 120 13.66 -22.13 0.85
C LYS A 120 13.51 -23.41 1.71
N GLU A 121 12.89 -23.29 2.87
CA GLU A 121 12.60 -24.42 3.78
C GLU A 121 11.35 -25.23 3.36
N GLY A 122 10.64 -24.85 2.30
CA GLY A 122 9.38 -25.49 1.90
C GLY A 122 8.22 -25.26 2.88
N ARG A 123 8.29 -24.19 3.67
CA ARG A 123 7.33 -23.82 4.73
C ARG A 123 6.60 -22.51 4.44
N GLY A 124 6.76 -21.95 3.24
CA GLY A 124 6.00 -20.80 2.72
C GLY A 124 5.05 -21.24 1.61
N ASP A 125 3.99 -20.46 1.36
CA ASP A 125 3.19 -20.62 0.14
C ASP A 125 4.07 -20.35 -1.09
N PRO A 126 3.84 -21.07 -2.22
CA PRO A 126 4.59 -20.90 -3.45
C PRO A 126 4.42 -19.52 -4.10
#